data_AF-A0A836RXE9-F1
#
_entry.id   AF-A0A836RXE9-F1
#
_cell.length_a   1.000
_cell.length_b   1.000
_cell.length_c   1.000
_cell.angle_alpha   90.00
_cell.angle_beta   90.00
_cell.angle_gamma   90.00
#
_symmetry.space_group_name_H-M   'P 1'
#
loop_
_entity.id
_entity.type
_entity.pdbx_description
1 polymer ?
#
loop_
_entity_poly.entity_id
_entity_poly.type
_entity_poly.pdbx_seq_one_letter_code
_entity_poly.pdbx_strand_id
1 'polypeptide(L)'
;MGGASKVAAALRSLGYEVLLWEEPGEEPEQTGKRFGDIAPALAGGGKGELRLYRHQLESIEALTAGMNVVLTARTGSGKTEAWALAALREGWRVLAVYPTLALAA
;
A
#
# COMPACT_ATOMS: atom_id res chain seq x y z
N MET A 1 -18.97 -0.96 16.37
CA MET A 1 -18.93 0.50 16.65
C MET A 1 -17.47 0.92 16.76
N GLY A 2 -16.97 1.69 15.79
CA GLY A 2 -15.55 2.04 15.67
C GLY A 2 -15.04 2.96 16.79
N GLY A 3 -13.72 3.02 16.96
CA GLY A 3 -13.07 3.83 18.02
C GLY A 3 -13.34 5.33 17.92
N ALA A 4 -13.47 5.88 16.71
CA ALA A 4 -13.76 7.29 16.46
C ALA A 4 -15.12 7.74 17.04
N SER A 5 -16.13 6.86 16.96
CA SER A 5 -17.47 7.08 17.53
C SER A 5 -17.45 7.22 19.06
N LYS A 6 -16.56 6.50 19.76
CA LYS A 6 -16.42 6.59 21.23
C LYS A 6 -15.77 7.90 21.67
N VAL A 7 -14.76 8.38 20.94
CA VAL A 7 -14.09 9.66 21.25
C VAL A 7 -15.05 10.83 21.03
N ALA A 8 -15.79 10.82 19.91
CA ALA A 8 -16.79 11.85 19.63
C ALA A 8 -17.88 11.89 20.72
N ALA A 9 -18.34 10.73 21.20
CA ALA A 9 -19.31 10.65 22.28
C ALA A 9 -18.77 11.24 23.60
N ALA A 10 -17.51 10.95 23.95
CA ALA A 10 -16.87 11.50 25.15
C ALA A 10 -16.77 13.03 25.08
N LEU A 11 -16.34 13.58 23.95
CA LEU A 11 -16.22 15.03 23.76
C LEU A 11 -17.57 15.75 23.79
N ARG A 12 -18.62 15.15 23.21
CA ARG A 12 -19.99 15.68 23.32
C ARG A 12 -20.49 15.71 24.75
N SER A 13 -20.14 14.71 25.56
CA SER A 13 -20.53 14.67 26.99
C SER A 13 -19.86 15.78 27.82
N LEU A 14 -18.74 16.33 27.34
CA LEU A 14 -18.04 17.46 27.95
C LEU A 14 -18.55 18.83 27.45
N GLY A 15 -19.61 18.86 26.62
CA GLY A 15 -20.22 20.10 26.12
C GLY A 15 -19.60 20.65 24.84
N TYR A 16 -18.70 19.92 24.19
CA TYR A 16 -18.15 20.33 22.89
C TYR A 16 -19.09 19.95 21.74
N GLU A 17 -19.22 20.85 20.77
CA GLU A 17 -19.80 20.53 19.48
C GLU A 17 -18.77 19.74 18.65
N VAL A 18 -19.16 18.56 18.15
CA VAL A 18 -18.24 17.66 17.44
C VAL A 18 -18.84 17.27 16.09
N LEU A 19 -18.17 17.72 15.03
CA LEU A 19 -18.36 17.24 13.66
C LEU A 19 -17.54 15.95 13.47
N LEU A 20 -18.23 14.86 13.15
CA LEU A 20 -17.60 13.58 12.81
C LEU A 20 -17.74 13.35 11.32
N TRP A 21 -16.62 13.16 10.63
CA TRP A 21 -16.57 12.72 9.25
C TRP A 21 -15.79 11.41 9.20
N GLU A 22 -16.45 10.34 8.76
CA GLU A 22 -15.82 9.07 8.43
C GLU A 22 -15.84 8.90 6.91
N GLU A 23 -14.67 8.72 6.30
CA GLU A 23 -14.58 8.20 4.95
C GLU A 23 -14.72 6.68 4.99
N PRO A 24 -15.60 6.07 4.18
CA PRO A 24 -15.66 4.62 4.08
C PRO A 24 -14.31 4.08 3.59
N GLY A 25 -13.86 2.96 4.17
CA GLY A 25 -12.70 2.26 3.68
C GLY A 25 -12.96 1.74 2.27
N GLU A 26 -12.04 2.00 1.36
CA GLU A 26 -12.04 1.42 0.01
C GLU A 26 -10.92 0.40 -0.05
N GLU A 27 -11.29 -0.88 -0.23
CA GLU A 27 -10.33 -1.95 -0.44
C GLU A 27 -9.74 -1.81 -1.86
N PRO A 28 -8.41 -1.85 -2.03
CA PRO A 28 -7.83 -1.74 -3.35
C PRO A 28 -8.22 -2.94 -4.21
N GLU A 29 -8.54 -2.70 -5.48
CA GLU A 29 -8.88 -3.79 -6.40
C GLU A 29 -7.71 -4.78 -6.52
N GLN A 30 -8.00 -6.07 -6.32
CA GLN A 30 -7.03 -7.15 -6.47
C GLN A 30 -7.02 -7.72 -7.88
N THR A 31 -5.86 -8.21 -8.28
CA THR A 31 -5.64 -8.91 -9.55
C THR A 31 -5.61 -10.43 -9.35
N GLY A 32 -5.60 -11.15 -10.47
CA GLY A 32 -5.37 -12.60 -10.49
C GLY A 32 -3.95 -13.02 -10.12
N LYS A 33 -2.96 -12.11 -10.23
CA LYS A 33 -1.53 -12.39 -10.02
C LYS A 33 -1.16 -12.33 -8.54
N ARG A 34 -0.20 -13.16 -8.15
CA ARG A 34 0.40 -13.23 -6.82
C ARG A 34 1.81 -12.65 -6.81
N PHE A 35 2.33 -12.33 -5.63
CA PHE A 35 3.68 -11.79 -5.48
C PHE A 35 4.73 -12.77 -6.01
N GLY A 36 4.54 -14.08 -5.80
CA GLY A 36 5.41 -15.13 -6.34
C GLY A 36 5.41 -15.22 -7.87
N ASP A 37 4.32 -14.79 -8.53
CA ASP A 37 4.24 -14.73 -10.00
C ASP A 37 5.10 -13.59 -10.57
N ILE A 38 5.38 -12.55 -9.77
CA ILE A 38 6.18 -11.39 -10.17
C ILE A 38 7.64 -11.57 -9.74
N ALA A 39 7.88 -11.97 -8.50
CA ALA A 39 9.21 -12.17 -7.94
C ALA A 39 9.36 -13.65 -7.53
N PRO A 40 9.91 -14.51 -8.40
CA PRO A 40 10.05 -15.95 -8.14
C PRO A 40 10.83 -16.28 -6.86
N ALA A 41 11.72 -15.37 -6.40
CA ALA A 41 12.42 -15.50 -5.13
C ALA A 41 11.48 -15.54 -3.90
N LEU A 42 10.22 -15.11 -4.05
CA LEU A 42 9.19 -15.17 -3.01
C LEU A 42 8.28 -16.40 -3.15
N ALA A 43 8.41 -17.19 -4.22
CA ALA A 43 7.59 -18.36 -4.46
C ALA A 43 7.76 -19.41 -3.35
N GLY A 44 6.65 -20.01 -2.91
CA GLY A 44 6.64 -20.98 -1.81
C GLY A 44 6.77 -20.39 -0.41
N GLY A 45 6.99 -19.07 -0.29
CA GLY A 45 6.92 -18.33 0.98
C GLY A 45 5.52 -17.77 1.23
N GLY A 46 5.15 -17.57 2.51
CA GLY A 46 3.81 -17.05 2.87
C GLY A 46 3.46 -15.70 2.22
N LYS A 47 4.46 -14.86 1.92
CA LYS A 47 4.27 -13.59 1.19
C LYS A 47 4.07 -13.80 -0.33
N GLY A 48 4.60 -14.87 -0.90
CA GLY A 48 4.46 -15.19 -2.32
C GLY A 48 3.00 -15.45 -2.73
N GLU A 49 2.17 -15.88 -1.78
CA GLU A 49 0.76 -16.19 -2.02
C GLU A 49 -0.16 -14.96 -2.02
N LEU A 50 0.35 -13.78 -1.63
CA LEU A 50 -0.42 -12.55 -1.59
C LEU A 50 -0.77 -12.08 -3.01
N ARG A 51 -2.01 -11.65 -3.21
CA ARG A 51 -2.47 -11.09 -4.49
C ARG A 51 -2.00 -9.67 -4.67
N LEU A 52 -1.58 -9.31 -5.89
CA LEU A 52 -1.29 -7.92 -6.22
C LEU A 52 -2.57 -7.11 -6.31
N TYR A 53 -2.52 -5.89 -5.81
CA TYR A 53 -3.48 -4.86 -6.16
C TYR A 53 -3.25 -4.39 -7.61
N ARG A 54 -4.31 -3.93 -8.28
CA ARG A 54 -4.26 -3.49 -9.68
C ARG A 54 -3.23 -2.39 -9.90
N HIS A 55 -3.22 -1.37 -9.04
CA HIS A 55 -2.26 -0.26 -9.14
C HIS A 55 -0.81 -0.71 -8.94
N GLN A 56 -0.56 -1.78 -8.17
CA GLN A 56 0.78 -2.35 -8.04
C GLN A 56 1.22 -3.00 -9.34
N LEU A 57 0.34 -3.81 -9.94
CA LEU A 57 0.65 -4.49 -11.21
C LEU A 57 0.91 -3.49 -12.35
N GLU A 58 0.04 -2.49 -12.49
CA GLU A 58 0.21 -1.43 -13.49
C GLU A 58 1.51 -0.64 -13.28
N SER A 59 1.85 -0.34 -12.03
CA SER A 59 3.13 0.33 -11.70
C SER A 59 4.33 -0.53 -12.09
N ILE A 60 4.28 -1.84 -11.80
CA ILE A 60 5.35 -2.77 -12.16
C ILE A 60 5.53 -2.81 -13.67
N GLU A 61 4.45 -2.97 -14.43
CA GLU A 61 4.48 -3.02 -15.89
C GLU A 61 5.01 -1.71 -16.48
N ALA A 62 4.59 -0.56 -15.94
CA ALA A 62 5.08 0.74 -16.36
C ALA A 62 6.57 0.95 -16.08
N LEU A 63 7.03 0.61 -14.87
CA LEU A 63 8.44 0.71 -14.50
C LEU A 63 9.30 -0.22 -15.37
N THR A 64 8.88 -1.47 -15.61
CA THR A 64 9.61 -2.42 -16.46
C THR A 64 9.72 -1.92 -17.91
N ALA A 65 8.73 -1.15 -18.39
CA ALA A 65 8.79 -0.50 -19.70
C ALA A 65 9.72 0.74 -19.75
N GLY A 66 10.42 1.08 -18.66
CA GLY A 66 11.31 2.24 -18.57
C GLY A 66 10.60 3.57 -18.37
N MET A 67 9.32 3.55 -17.95
CA MET A 67 8.56 4.77 -17.67
C MET A 67 8.77 5.27 -16.24
N ASN A 68 8.54 6.57 -16.04
CA ASN A 68 8.45 7.16 -14.71
C ASN A 68 7.02 7.07 -14.19
N VAL A 69 6.84 6.66 -12.93
CA VAL A 69 5.52 6.47 -12.31
C VAL A 69 5.34 7.42 -11.14
N VAL A 70 4.21 8.15 -11.14
CA VAL A 70 3.70 8.87 -9.97
C VAL A 70 2.48 8.11 -9.45
N LEU A 71 2.66 7.38 -8.34
CA LEU A 71 1.61 6.54 -7.76
C LEU A 71 0.89 7.27 -6.63
N THR A 72 -0.36 7.65 -6.85
CA THR A 72 -1.24 8.21 -5.82
C THR A 72 -2.10 7.09 -5.22
N ALA A 73 -1.77 6.66 -4.00
CA ALA A 73 -2.55 5.66 -3.28
C ALA A 73 -2.53 5.91 -1.76
N ARG A 74 -3.59 5.51 -1.05
CA ARG A 74 -3.71 5.72 0.40
C ARG A 74 -2.57 5.05 1.18
N THR A 75 -2.32 5.49 2.41
CA THR A 75 -1.41 4.78 3.32
C THR A 75 -1.94 3.37 3.58
N GLY A 76 -1.06 2.37 3.59
CA GLY A 76 -1.46 0.96 3.77
C GLY A 76 -1.90 0.24 2.49
N SER A 77 -2.07 0.93 1.35
CA SER A 77 -2.48 0.31 0.08
C SER A 77 -1.33 -0.38 -0.69
N GLY A 78 -0.21 -0.63 -0.03
CA GLY A 78 0.94 -1.34 -0.60
C GLY A 78 1.70 -0.60 -1.71
N LYS A 79 2.02 0.69 -1.51
CA LYS A 79 2.87 1.47 -2.44
C LYS A 79 4.31 0.95 -2.52
N THR A 80 4.82 0.38 -1.43
CA THR A 80 6.19 -0.14 -1.37
C THR A 80 6.36 -1.33 -2.31
N GLU A 81 5.37 -2.22 -2.32
CA GLU A 81 5.34 -3.43 -3.13
C GLU A 81 5.32 -3.11 -4.63
N ALA A 82 4.72 -1.98 -5.03
CA ALA A 82 4.64 -1.54 -6.41
C ALA A 82 6.02 -1.34 -7.06
N TRP A 83 6.98 -0.74 -6.35
CA TRP A 83 8.34 -0.57 -6.88
C TRP A 83 9.28 -1.70 -6.46
N ALA A 84 9.11 -2.25 -5.25
CA ALA A 84 10.02 -3.27 -4.73
C ALA A 84 9.89 -4.59 -5.49
N LEU A 85 8.67 -5.00 -5.85
CA LEU A 85 8.47 -6.21 -6.66
C LEU A 85 9.01 -6.04 -8.08
N ALA A 86 8.88 -4.85 -8.68
CA ALA A 86 9.48 -4.56 -9.98
C ALA A 86 11.00 -4.67 -9.93
N ALA A 87 11.63 -4.07 -8.92
CA ALA A 87 13.07 -4.12 -8.73
C ALA A 87 13.59 -5.54 -8.48
N LEU A 88 12.89 -6.32 -7.66
CA LEU A 88 13.23 -7.73 -7.40
C LEU A 88 13.11 -8.58 -8.67
N ARG A 89 12.05 -8.39 -9.46
CA ARG A 89 11.81 -9.10 -10.72
C ARG A 89 12.93 -8.85 -11.73
N GLU A 90 13.33 -7.59 -11.89
CA GLU A 90 14.27 -7.16 -12.93
C GLU A 90 15.73 -7.10 -12.44
N GLY A 91 15.99 -7.36 -11.16
CA GLY A 91 17.33 -7.32 -10.57
C GLY A 91 17.94 -5.92 -10.50
N TRP A 92 17.12 -4.89 -10.33
CA TRP A 92 17.58 -3.49 -10.31
C TRP A 92 18.31 -3.13 -9.02
N ARG A 93 19.29 -2.23 -9.15
CA ARG A 93 19.84 -1.49 -8.01
C ARG A 93 18.95 -0.29 -7.73
N VAL A 94 18.39 -0.21 -6.52
CA VAL A 94 17.41 0.82 -6.15
C VAL A 94 17.96 1.72 -5.06
N LEU A 95 17.73 3.03 -5.20
CA LEU A 95 17.84 4.00 -4.13
C LEU A 95 16.42 4.38 -3.68
N ALA A 96 16.01 3.93 -2.50
CA ALA A 96 14.74 4.32 -1.89
C ALA A 96 14.99 5.47 -0.91
N VAL A 97 14.22 6.56 -1.06
CA VAL A 97 14.31 7.75 -0.20
C VAL A 97 13.04 7.85 0.64
N TYR A 98 13.21 7.94 1.96
CA TYR A 98 12.11 8.04 2.92
C TYR A 98 12.21 9.35 3.69
N PRO A 99 11.07 9.90 4.17
CA PRO A 99 11.08 11.18 4.90
C PRO A 99 11.70 11.06 6.30
N THR A 100 11.78 9.86 6.88
CA THR A 100 12.34 9.64 8.22
C THR A 100 13.11 8.33 8.29
N LEU A 101 14.06 8.25 9.23
CA LEU A 101 14.86 7.03 9.48
C LEU A 101 14.00 5.83 9.88
N ALA A 102 12.90 6.05 10.61
CA ALA A 102 12.02 4.98 11.07
C ALA A 102 11.34 4.20 9.92
N LEU A 103 11.22 4.81 8.74
CA LEU A 103 10.65 4.17 7.55
C LEU A 103 11.70 3.46 6.69
N ALA A 104 12.99 3.70 6.94
CA ALA A 104 14.09 3.11 6.18
C ALA A 104 14.67 1.84 6.84
N ALA A 105 14.20 1.49 8.04
CA ALA A 105 14.69 0.41 8.88
C ALA A 105 13.95 -0.91 8.65
#